data_AF-A0A3D2F7D0-F1
#
_entry.id   AF-A0A3D2F7D0-F1
#
_cell.length_a   1.000
_cell.length_b   1.000
_cell.length_c   1.000
_cell.angle_alpha   90.00
_cell.angle_beta   90.00
_cell.angle_gamma   90.00
#
_symmetry.space_group_name_H-M   'P 1'
#
loop_
_entity.id
_entity.type
_entity.pdbx_description
1 polymer ?
#
loop_
_entity_poly.entity_id
_entity_poly.type
_entity_poly.pdbx_seq_one_letter_code
_entity_poly.pdbx_strand_id
1 'polypeptide(L)' 'MTTEVRVPTLGESVTEATVATWFKKPGDAVAVDEMLCELETDKVTVEVPSPVAGTMGEIVAGEGETV' A
#
# COMPACT_ATOMS: atom_id res chain seq x y z
N MET A 1 -17.18 -6.78 2.24
CA MET A 1 -16.19 -7.36 1.32
C MET A 1 -14.95 -6.51 1.49
N THR A 2 -13.87 -7.09 2.03
CA THR A 2 -12.61 -6.37 2.27
C THR A 2 -11.68 -6.69 1.12
N THR A 3 -11.15 -5.67 0.45
CA THR A 3 -10.18 -5.86 -0.64
C THR A 3 -8.79 -5.89 -0.03
N GLU A 4 -8.14 -7.05 -0.07
CA GLU A 4 -6.73 -7.17 0.33
C GLU A 4 -5.86 -6.48 -0.72
N VAL A 5 -5.25 -5.35 -0.34
CA VAL A 5 -4.21 -4.71 -1.13
C VAL A 5 -2.91 -5.44 -0.83
N ARG A 6 -2.50 -6.33 -1.74
CA ARG A 6 -1.21 -7.00 -1.66
C ARG A 6 -0.20 -6.25 -2.50
N VAL A 7 1.04 -6.19 -2.02
CA VAL A 7 2.14 -5.72 -2.85
C VAL A 7 2.24 -6.65 -4.06
N PRO A 8 2.07 -6.12 -5.29
CA PRO A 8 2.25 -6.93 -6.48
C PRO A 8 3.71 -7.37 -6.53
N THR A 9 3.99 -8.59 -6.95
CA THR A 9 5.36 -9.09 -7.10
C THR A 9 6.11 -8.16 -8.05
N LEU A 10 7.05 -7.37 -7.50
CA LEU A 10 7.81 -6.35 -8.22
C LEU A 10 8.91 -7.03 -9.07
N GLY A 11 8.49 -7.78 -10.09
CA GLY A 11 9.37 -8.48 -11.04
C GLY A 11 10.23 -9.58 -10.43
N GLU A 12 10.88 -10.39 -11.27
CA GLU A 12 11.72 -11.54 -10.90
C GLU A 12 12.91 -11.25 -9.96
N SER A 13 13.08 -10.03 -9.41
CA SER A 13 14.25 -9.67 -8.59
C SER A 13 14.02 -8.64 -7.47
N VAL A 14 12.81 -8.09 -7.29
CA VAL A 14 12.51 -7.21 -6.14
C VAL A 14 11.46 -7.90 -5.27
N THR A 15 11.97 -8.59 -4.24
CA THR A 15 11.15 -9.40 -3.33
C THR A 15 10.67 -8.63 -2.11
N GLU A 16 11.20 -7.42 -1.88
CA GLU A 16 10.98 -6.65 -0.66
C GLU A 16 10.70 -5.18 -1.02
N ALA A 17 9.58 -4.66 -0.54
CA ALA A 17 9.26 -3.23 -0.57
C ALA A 17 8.99 -2.73 0.85
N THR A 18 9.54 -1.58 1.21
CA THR A 18 9.32 -0.99 2.53
C THR A 18 8.22 0.05 2.42
N VAL A 19 7.25 0.02 3.32
CA VAL A 19 6.23 1.07 3.37
C VAL A 19 6.89 2.38 3.81
N ALA A 20 6.90 3.40 2.95
CA ALA A 20 7.50 4.69 3.28
C ALA A 20 6.58 5.53 4.16
N THR A 21 5.34 5.73 3.72
CA THR A 21 4.36 6.58 4.41
C THR A 21 2.93 6.15 4.06
N TRP A 22 2.08 6.06 5.07
CA TRP A 22 0.65 5.84 4.91
C TRP A 22 -0.08 7.19 4.87
N PHE A 23 -0.68 7.52 3.73
CA PHE A 23 -1.52 8.71 3.61
C PHE A 23 -2.94 8.47 4.16
N LYS A 24 -3.37 7.22 4.18
CA LYS A 24 -4.66 6.78 4.72
C LYS A 24 -4.50 5.98 6.01
N LYS A 25 -5.48 6.12 6.91
CA LYS A 25 -5.52 5.45 8.21
C LYS A 25 -6.67 4.46 8.30
N PRO A 26 -6.53 3.35 9.05
CA PRO A 26 -7.61 2.39 9.25
C PRO A 26 -8.85 3.10 9.78
N GLY A 27 -9.98 2.93 9.09
CA GLY A 27 -11.24 3.62 9.36
C GLY A 27 -11.49 4.90 8.55
N ASP A 28 -10.53 5.37 7.77
CA ASP A 28 -10.70 6.53 6.88
C ASP A 28 -11.39 6.12 5.57
N ALA A 29 -12.13 7.05 4.95
CA ALA A 29 -12.78 6.79 3.66
C ALA A 29 -11.76 6.92 2.52
N VAL A 30 -11.73 5.95 1.61
CA VAL A 30 -10.82 5.89 0.46
C VAL A 30 -11.65 5.80 -0.83
N ALA A 31 -11.29 6.52 -1.89
CA ALA A 31 -11.93 6.37 -3.21
C ALA A 31 -11.13 5.44 -4.13
N VAL A 32 -11.76 4.97 -5.22
CA VAL A 32 -11.05 4.34 -6.34
C VAL A 32 -10.01 5.32 -6.88
N ASP A 33 -8.82 4.83 -7.23
CA ASP A 33 -7.68 5.62 -7.72
C ASP A 33 -7.12 6.63 -6.70
N GLU A 34 -7.51 6.54 -5.42
CA GLU A 34 -6.96 7.38 -4.35
C GLU A 34 -5.69 6.78 -3.75
N MET A 35 -4.67 7.59 -3.50
CA MET A 35 -3.41 7.14 -2.91
C MET A 35 -3.62 6.67 -1.47
N LEU A 36 -3.25 5.41 -1.20
CA LEU A 36 -3.36 4.81 0.13
C LEU A 36 -2.04 4.95 0.91
N CYS A 37 -0.96 4.50 0.29
CA CYS A 37 0.40 4.56 0.80
C CYS A 37 1.41 4.66 -0.32
N GLU A 38 2.62 5.06 0.08
CA GLU A 38 3.80 5.00 -0.76
C GLU A 38 4.73 3.93 -0.21
N LEU A 39 5.26 3.10 -1.11
CA LEU A 39 6.27 2.09 -0.86
C LEU A 39 7.61 2.62 -1.39
N GLU A 40 8.66 2.56 -0.59
CA GLU A 40 10.03 2.83 -1.03
C GLU A 40 10.76 1.49 -1.21
N THR A 41 11.43 1.35 -2.35
CA THR A 41 12.35 0.25 -2.62
C THR A 41 13.76 0.81 -2.82
N ASP A 42 14.78 -0.05 -2.82
CA ASP A 42 16.20 0.30 -2.95
C ASP A 42 16.54 1.24 -4.13
N LYS A 43 15.67 1.29 -5.15
CA LYS A 43 15.91 2.04 -6.40
C LYS A 43 14.79 3.01 -6.78
N VAL A 44 13.57 2.81 -6.29
CA VAL A 44 12.38 3.56 -6.74
C VAL A 44 11.29 3.56 -5.68
N THR A 45 10.55 4.67 -5.62
CA THR A 45 9.28 4.79 -4.89
C THR A 45 8.11 4.34 -5.76
N VAL A 46 7.18 3.60 -5.17
CA VAL A 46 5.99 3.03 -5.79
C VAL A 46 4.78 3.47 -4.99
N GLU A 47 3.87 4.19 -5.62
CA GLU A 47 2.62 4.61 -5.00
C GLU A 47 1.58 3.50 -5.15
N VAL A 48 0.84 3.22 -4.07
CA VAL A 48 -0.22 2.21 -4.05
C VAL A 48 -1.58 2.92 -4.11
N PRO A 49 -2.21 3.00 -5.30
CA PRO A 49 -3.56 3.53 -5.42
C PRO A 49 -4.58 2.49 -4.94
N SER A 50 -5.71 2.97 -4.46
CA SER A 50 -6.82 2.12 -4.04
C SER A 50 -7.55 1.55 -5.27
N PRO A 51 -7.68 0.22 -5.40
CA PRO A 51 -8.44 -0.39 -6.49
C PRO A 51 -9.96 -0.24 -6.32
N VAL A 52 -10.41 0.11 -5.11
CA VAL A 52 -11.84 0.21 -4.75
C VAL A 52 -12.10 1.45 -3.90
N ALA A 53 -13.30 1.99 -3.99
CA ALA A 53 -13.79 2.99 -3.05
C ALA A 53 -14.38 2.26 -1.84
N GLY A 54 -14.04 2.69 -0.64
CA GLY A 54 -14.48 2.05 0.59
C GLY A 54 -13.92 2.73 1.82
N THR A 55 -13.74 1.95 2.87
CA THR A 55 -13.11 2.39 4.12
C THR A 55 -11.83 1.62 4.29
N MET A 56 -10.76 2.28 4.69
CA MET A 56 -9.50 1.62 4.91
C MET A 56 -9.65 0.61 6.04
N GLY A 57 -9.29 -0.64 5.76
CA GLY A 57 -9.34 -1.73 6.73
C GLY A 57 -8.14 -1.71 7.68
N GLU A 58 -7.83 -2.86 8.25
CA GLU A 58 -6.66 -3.04 9.11
C GLU A 58 -5.36 -3.01 8.28
N ILE A 59 -4.36 -2.28 8.76
CA ILE A 59 -3.03 -2.23 8.15
C ILE A 59 -2.24 -3.43 8.66
N VAL A 60 -1.89 -4.35 7.75
CA VAL A 60 -1.08 -5.54 8.07
C VAL A 60 0.43 -5.23 8.03
N ALA A 61 0.82 -4.20 7.28
CA ALA A 61 2.20 -3.72 7.14
C ALA A 61 2.28 -2.22 7.44
N GLY A 62 2.84 -1.89 8.60
CA GLY A 62 2.92 -0.51 9.10
C GLY A 62 3.89 0.38 8.32
N GLU A 63 3.88 1.70 8.60
CA GLU A 63 4.92 2.61 8.09
C GLU A 63 6.30 2.13 8.56
N GLY A 64 7.25 2.00 7.63
CA GLY A 64 8.60 1.47 7.88
C GLY A 64 8.70 -0.05 7.92
N GLU A 65 7.60 -0.78 7.66
CA GLU A 65 7.61 -2.24 7.61
C GLU A 65 7.95 -2.74 6.19
N THR A 66 8.75 -3.81 6.12
CA THR A 66 9.17 -4.43 4.87
C THR A 66 8.27 -5.62 4.56
N VAL A 67 7.73 -5.67 3.33
CA VAL A 67 6.79 -6.68 2.81
C VAL A 67 7.27 -7.32 1.52
#